data_AF-A0A7Y7HZS4-F1
#
_entry.id   AF-A0A7Y7HZS4-F1
#
_cell.length_a   1.000
_cell.length_b   1.000
_cell.length_c   1.000
_cell.angle_alpha   90.00
_cell.angle_beta   90.00
_cell.angle_gamma   90.00
#
_symmetry.space_group_name_H-M   'P 1'
#
loop_
_entity.id
_entity.type
_entity.pdbx_description
1 polymer ?
#
loop_
_entity_poly.entity_id
_entity_poly.type
_entity_poly.pdbx_seq_one_letter_code
_entity_poly.pdbx_strand_id
1 'polypeptide(L)'
;MTRTLILGGARSGKSAYAERLAIDSGKEVVYIATATAGDEEMAARIAHHRAGRPHEWITVEEPLALGNQLLRWSSPDRLILVDCLTLWLNNLLFSSGQDYPDIGQITLPPLFHEQQDMLASALTKCASDIVLVSNEVGLGIMPMGAVSRCFMDEQGRLNQSVAAICDRAVFVAAGLPLVLKG
;
A
#
# COMPACT_ATOMS: atom_id res chain seq x y z
N MET A 1 -18.11 5.28 6.56
CA MET A 1 -16.92 5.15 5.71
C MET A 1 -16.19 3.92 6.15
N THR A 2 -15.90 3.03 5.22
CA THR A 2 -15.32 1.71 5.47
C THR A 2 -13.88 1.69 5.03
N ARG A 3 -12.99 1.21 5.89
CA ARG A 3 -11.57 1.02 5.61
C ARG A 3 -11.28 -0.47 5.50
N THR A 4 -10.79 -0.89 4.34
CA THR A 4 -10.47 -2.28 4.06
C THR A 4 -8.99 -2.42 3.75
N LEU A 5 -8.28 -3.20 4.56
CA LEU A 5 -6.92 -3.67 4.24
C LEU A 5 -7.01 -4.99 3.48
N ILE A 6 -6.32 -5.07 2.35
CA ILE A 6 -6.18 -6.28 1.54
C ILE A 6 -4.69 -6.61 1.48
N LEU A 7 -4.31 -7.74 2.06
CA LEU A 7 -2.93 -8.22 2.07
C LEU A 7 -2.81 -9.61 1.43
N GLY A 8 -1.62 -9.98 1.00
CA GLY A 8 -1.34 -11.29 0.42
C GLY A 8 0.00 -11.34 -0.29
N GLY A 9 0.42 -12.55 -0.67
CA GLY A 9 1.69 -12.75 -1.37
C GLY A 9 1.77 -12.06 -2.73
N ALA A 10 2.95 -12.07 -3.34
CA ALA A 10 3.12 -11.66 -4.73
C ALA A 10 2.25 -12.52 -5.65
N ARG A 11 1.59 -11.90 -6.63
CA ARG A 11 0.69 -12.58 -7.59
C ARG A 11 -0.45 -13.39 -6.94
N SER A 12 -0.85 -13.05 -5.71
CA SER A 12 -1.93 -13.76 -5.03
C SER A 12 -3.33 -13.38 -5.51
N GLY A 13 -3.48 -12.38 -6.38
CA GLY A 13 -4.78 -11.87 -6.86
C GLY A 13 -5.36 -10.69 -6.07
N LYS A 14 -4.62 -10.15 -5.09
CA LYS A 14 -5.09 -9.05 -4.22
C LYS A 14 -5.46 -7.76 -4.96
N SER A 15 -4.72 -7.34 -5.99
CA SER A 15 -5.06 -6.13 -6.75
C SER A 15 -6.37 -6.31 -7.53
N ALA A 16 -6.57 -7.46 -8.18
CA ALA A 16 -7.83 -7.76 -8.87
C ALA A 16 -9.03 -7.81 -7.90
N TYR A 17 -8.83 -8.34 -6.68
CA TYR A 17 -9.85 -8.31 -5.63
C TYR A 17 -10.15 -6.87 -5.16
N ALA A 18 -9.11 -6.05 -4.99
CA ALA A 18 -9.25 -4.65 -4.61
C ALA A 18 -9.97 -3.81 -5.67
N GLU A 19 -9.64 -4.03 -6.95
CA GLU A 19 -10.29 -3.38 -8.08
C GLU A 19 -11.75 -3.79 -8.20
N ARG A 20 -12.07 -5.08 -8.00
CA ARG A 20 -13.46 -5.55 -7.95
C ARG A 20 -14.25 -4.82 -6.87
N LEU A 21 -13.70 -4.70 -5.66
CA LEU A 21 -14.35 -3.94 -4.58
C LEU A 21 -14.54 -2.47 -4.92
N ALA A 22 -13.58 -1.85 -5.62
CA ALA A 22 -13.71 -0.48 -6.08
C ALA A 22 -14.84 -0.31 -7.11
N ILE A 23 -14.91 -1.20 -8.11
CA ILE A 23 -15.97 -1.21 -9.13
C ILE A 23 -17.34 -1.43 -8.47
N ASP A 24 -17.45 -2.46 -7.62
CA ASP A 24 -18.71 -2.86 -7.01
C ASP A 24 -19.22 -1.82 -5.98
N SER A 25 -18.38 -0.87 -5.56
CA SER A 25 -18.78 0.23 -4.67
C SER A 25 -19.75 1.22 -5.33
N GLY A 26 -19.73 1.33 -6.66
CA GLY A 26 -20.52 2.33 -7.41
C GLY A 26 -20.14 3.79 -7.14
N LYS A 27 -19.01 4.05 -6.48
CA LYS A 27 -18.51 5.40 -6.12
C LYS A 27 -17.53 5.94 -7.16
N GLU A 28 -17.25 7.25 -7.09
CA GLU A 28 -16.12 7.82 -7.82
C GLU A 28 -14.82 7.24 -7.24
N VAL A 29 -14.00 6.62 -8.09
CA VAL A 29 -12.76 5.95 -7.66
C VAL A 29 -11.55 6.84 -7.92
N VAL A 30 -10.76 7.06 -6.87
CA VAL A 30 -9.42 7.64 -6.95
C VAL A 30 -8.40 6.55 -6.69
N TYR A 31 -7.61 6.22 -7.70
CA TYR A 31 -6.50 5.27 -7.61
C TYR A 31 -5.22 6.00 -7.27
N ILE A 32 -4.61 5.69 -6.13
CA ILE A 32 -3.29 6.20 -5.74
C ILE A 32 -2.24 5.13 -6.00
N ALA A 33 -1.42 5.35 -7.02
CA ALA A 33 -0.28 4.53 -7.35
C ALA A 33 0.94 5.01 -6.56
N THR A 34 1.53 4.12 -5.77
CA THR A 34 2.74 4.42 -4.98
C THR A 34 4.01 3.87 -5.63
N ALA A 35 3.88 3.07 -6.69
CA ALA A 35 5.00 2.53 -7.44
C ALA A 35 5.77 3.66 -8.15
N THR A 36 7.10 3.61 -8.08
CA THR A 36 8.01 4.41 -8.91
C THR A 36 8.59 3.51 -10.00
N ALA A 37 8.74 4.03 -11.23
CA ALA A 37 9.44 3.33 -12.29
C ALA A 37 10.95 3.39 -11.99
N GLY A 38 11.43 2.46 -11.16
CA GLY A 38 12.85 2.36 -10.82
C GLY A 38 13.67 1.72 -11.94
N ASP A 39 13.18 0.60 -12.48
CA ASP A 39 13.80 -0.15 -13.58
C ASP A 39 12.78 -0.45 -14.70
N GLU A 40 13.27 -0.99 -15.83
CA GLU A 40 12.43 -1.32 -16.99
C GLU A 40 11.38 -2.40 -16.67
N GLU A 41 11.69 -3.33 -15.75
CA GLU A 41 10.74 -4.36 -15.34
C GLU A 41 9.56 -3.75 -14.56
N MET A 42 9.84 -2.84 -13.63
CA MET A 42 8.85 -2.09 -12.89
C MET A 42 8.06 -1.17 -13.81
N ALA A 43 8.70 -0.54 -14.80
CA ALA A 43 8.03 0.26 -15.81
C ALA A 43 7.02 -0.57 -16.63
N ALA A 44 7.41 -1.76 -17.08
CA ALA A 44 6.52 -2.68 -17.79
C ALA A 44 5.35 -3.15 -16.91
N ARG A 45 5.62 -3.44 -15.63
CA ARG A 45 4.57 -3.79 -14.64
C ARG A 45 3.59 -2.64 -14.43
N ILE A 46 4.08 -1.41 -14.28
CA ILE A 46 3.24 -0.21 -14.15
C ILE A 46 2.39 -0.02 -15.40
N ALA A 47 2.97 -0.17 -16.60
CA ALA A 47 2.25 -0.03 -17.86
C ALA A 47 1.12 -1.07 -18.00
N HIS A 48 1.39 -2.33 -17.65
CA HIS A 48 0.38 -3.38 -17.64
C HIS A 48 -0.77 -3.08 -16.67
N HIS A 49 -0.44 -2.63 -15.45
CA HIS A 49 -1.47 -2.23 -14.47
C HIS A 49 -2.28 -1.02 -14.94
N ARG A 50 -1.66 -0.03 -15.60
CA ARG A 50 -2.40 1.12 -16.14
C ARG A 50 -3.38 0.70 -17.24
N ALA A 51 -2.99 -0.23 -18.11
CA ALA A 51 -3.83 -0.69 -19.22
C ALA A 51 -5.10 -1.45 -18.78
N GLY A 52 -5.09 -2.04 -17.58
CA GLY A 52 -6.25 -2.75 -17.03
C GLY A 52 -7.27 -1.87 -16.31
N ARG A 53 -6.97 -0.59 -16.06
CA ARG A 53 -7.82 0.30 -15.26
C ARG A 53 -8.96 0.90 -16.09
N PRO A 54 -10.17 1.02 -15.52
CA PRO A 54 -11.23 1.80 -16.12
C PRO A 54 -10.78 3.25 -16.40
N HIS A 55 -11.05 3.75 -17.60
CA HIS A 55 -10.65 5.11 -18.00
C HIS A 55 -11.31 6.22 -17.16
N GLU A 56 -12.43 5.92 -16.51
CA GLU A 56 -13.15 6.84 -15.62
C GLU A 56 -12.46 7.06 -14.27
N TRP A 57 -11.48 6.24 -13.90
CA TRP A 57 -10.78 6.38 -12.62
C TRP A 57 -9.76 7.50 -12.65
N ILE A 58 -9.77 8.31 -11.59
CA ILE A 58 -8.74 9.33 -11.38
C ILE A 58 -7.49 8.61 -10.88
N THR A 59 -6.41 8.64 -11.67
CA THR A 59 -5.11 8.08 -11.25
C THR A 59 -4.20 9.18 -10.72
N VAL A 60 -3.64 8.94 -9.54
CA VAL A 60 -2.72 9.83 -8.84
C VAL A 60 -1.45 9.05 -8.55
N GLU A 61 -0.30 9.59 -8.96
CA GLU A 61 1.00 9.03 -8.59
C GLU A 61 1.51 9.76 -7.36
N GLU A 62 1.66 9.03 -6.26
CA GLU A 62 2.18 9.58 -5.01
C GLU A 62 3.05 8.53 -4.30
N PRO A 63 4.37 8.62 -4.44
CA PRO A 63 5.28 7.64 -3.87
C PRO A 63 5.56 7.85 -2.38
N LEU A 64 5.32 9.05 -1.82
CA LEU A 64 5.79 9.41 -0.47
C LEU A 64 4.68 10.00 0.41
N ALA A 65 3.99 11.06 -0.05
CA ALA A 65 3.04 11.85 0.74
C ALA A 65 1.61 11.24 0.75
N LEU A 66 1.50 9.93 0.99
CA LEU A 66 0.25 9.18 0.85
C LEU A 66 -0.86 9.74 1.76
N GLY A 67 -0.57 10.02 3.03
CA GLY A 67 -1.57 10.55 3.96
C GLY A 67 -2.13 11.91 3.51
N ASN A 68 -1.30 12.77 2.90
CA ASN A 68 -1.74 14.04 2.34
C ASN A 68 -2.72 13.84 1.19
N GLN A 69 -2.43 12.88 0.29
CA GLN A 69 -3.32 12.59 -0.84
C GLN A 69 -4.64 11.95 -0.40
N LEU A 70 -4.63 11.10 0.64
CA LEU A 70 -5.86 10.57 1.23
C LEU A 70 -6.78 11.69 1.73
N LEU A 71 -6.23 12.72 2.38
CA LEU A 71 -7.01 13.86 2.85
C LEU A 71 -7.44 14.77 1.71
N ARG A 72 -6.55 15.03 0.73
CA ARG A 72 -6.85 15.89 -0.43
C ARG A 72 -8.02 15.36 -1.25
N TRP A 73 -8.08 14.05 -1.46
CA TRP A 73 -9.14 13.41 -2.24
C TRP A 73 -10.32 12.94 -1.41
N SER A 74 -10.30 13.18 -0.10
CA SER A 74 -11.35 12.78 0.84
C SER A 74 -12.72 13.33 0.44
N SER A 75 -13.70 12.45 0.26
CA SER A 75 -15.10 12.80 0.02
C SER A 75 -16.03 11.63 0.38
N PRO A 76 -17.22 11.88 0.96
CA PRO A 76 -18.22 10.83 1.24
C PRO A 76 -18.59 9.94 0.05
N ASP A 77 -18.59 10.54 -1.15
CA ASP A 77 -19.04 9.90 -2.39
C ASP A 77 -17.91 9.18 -3.14
N ARG A 78 -16.72 9.10 -2.54
CA ARG A 78 -15.52 8.48 -3.14
C ARG A 78 -15.10 7.20 -2.47
N LEU A 79 -14.43 6.37 -3.27
CA LEU A 79 -13.57 5.31 -2.81
C LEU A 79 -12.13 5.61 -3.23
N ILE A 80 -11.20 5.57 -2.29
CA ILE A 80 -9.77 5.71 -2.56
C ILE A 80 -9.13 4.32 -2.52
N LEU A 81 -8.56 3.90 -3.64
CA LEU A 81 -7.82 2.64 -3.77
C LEU A 81 -6.33 2.93 -3.82
N VAL A 82 -5.56 2.40 -2.87
CA VAL A 82 -4.11 2.55 -2.80
C VAL A 82 -3.43 1.23 -3.19
N ASP A 83 -2.57 1.26 -4.20
CA ASP A 83 -1.75 0.11 -4.62
C ASP A 83 -0.29 0.58 -4.83
N CYS A 84 0.64 0.24 -3.94
CA CYS A 84 0.44 -0.47 -2.65
C CYS A 84 1.28 0.11 -1.51
N LEU A 85 0.88 -0.21 -0.28
CA LEU A 85 1.61 0.16 0.94
C LEU A 85 3.05 -0.39 0.94
N THR A 86 3.31 -1.50 0.26
CA THR A 86 4.64 -2.11 0.20
C THR A 86 5.64 -1.30 -0.62
N LEU A 87 5.24 -0.81 -1.79
CA LEU A 87 6.11 0.06 -2.58
C LEU A 87 6.23 1.43 -1.93
N TRP A 88 5.17 1.93 -1.30
CA TRP A 88 5.23 3.15 -0.51
C TRP A 88 6.25 3.07 0.63
N LEU A 89 6.21 1.99 1.41
CA LEU A 89 7.18 1.76 2.49
C LEU A 89 8.62 1.67 1.96
N ASN A 90 8.81 1.01 0.81
CA ASN A 90 10.11 0.93 0.15
C ASN A 90 10.61 2.33 -0.27
N ASN A 91 9.75 3.15 -0.88
CA ASN A 91 10.12 4.51 -1.27
C ASN A 91 10.51 5.36 -0.06
N LEU A 92 9.82 5.21 1.08
CA LEU A 92 10.17 5.90 2.32
C LEU A 92 11.52 5.43 2.87
N LEU A 93 11.80 4.13 2.81
CA LEU A 93 13.08 3.58 3.26
C LEU A 93 14.24 4.20 2.48
N PHE A 94 14.11 4.36 1.16
CA PHE A 94 15.16 4.93 0.31
C PHE A 94 15.04 6.44 0.07
N SER A 95 14.18 7.16 0.81
CA SER A 95 13.85 8.56 0.51
C SER A 95 15.01 9.54 0.70
N SER A 96 16.00 9.19 1.53
CA SER A 96 17.19 10.02 1.77
C SER A 96 18.32 9.77 0.77
N GLY A 97 18.19 8.77 -0.13
CA GLY A 97 19.24 8.38 -1.06
C GLY A 97 20.50 7.82 -0.37
N GLN A 98 20.41 7.44 0.91
CA GLN A 98 21.54 6.88 1.64
C GLN A 98 21.76 5.41 1.27
N ASP A 99 23.02 4.99 1.27
CA ASP A 99 23.38 3.58 1.19
C ASP A 99 23.16 2.89 2.54
N TYR A 100 22.71 1.65 2.49
CA TYR A 100 22.51 0.83 3.67
C TYR A 100 23.61 -0.22 3.80
N PRO A 101 24.07 -0.51 5.04
CA PRO A 101 25.05 -1.55 5.25
C PRO A 101 24.44 -2.94 5.01
N ASP A 102 25.29 -3.88 4.58
CA ASP A 102 24.88 -5.29 4.39
C ASP A 102 24.55 -5.98 5.73
N ILE A 103 25.20 -5.56 6.81
CA ILE A 103 25.09 -6.11 8.16
C ILE A 103 24.90 -5.00 9.20
N GLY A 104 24.25 -5.34 10.31
CA GLY A 104 24.02 -4.41 11.42
C GLY A 104 22.63 -3.79 11.44
N GLN A 105 22.48 -2.72 12.22
CA GLN A 105 21.22 -2.00 12.36
C GLN A 105 21.03 -0.98 11.24
N ILE A 106 19.78 -0.80 10.84
CA ILE A 106 19.37 0.17 9.84
C ILE A 106 18.76 1.38 10.55
N THR A 107 19.28 2.56 10.26
CA THR A 107 18.68 3.83 10.70
C THR A 107 17.68 4.30 9.64
N LEU A 108 16.41 4.37 10.03
CA LEU A 108 15.32 4.81 9.15
C LEU A 108 15.40 6.33 8.93
N PRO A 109 15.09 6.84 7.72
CA PRO A 109 15.06 8.27 7.48
C PRO A 109 13.98 8.97 8.32
N PRO A 110 14.16 10.24 8.72
CA PRO A 110 13.13 10.97 9.49
C PRO A 110 11.75 11.00 8.79
N LEU A 111 11.74 11.14 7.46
CA LEU A 111 10.52 11.14 6.66
C LEU A 111 9.71 9.84 6.79
N PHE A 112 10.38 8.71 7.05
CA PHE A 112 9.74 7.41 7.22
C PHE A 112 8.72 7.44 8.36
N HIS A 113 9.14 7.94 9.52
CA HIS A 113 8.28 8.03 10.70
C HIS A 113 7.18 9.08 10.51
N GLU A 114 7.54 10.25 9.98
CA GLU A 114 6.58 11.33 9.71
C GLU A 114 5.44 10.87 8.80
N GLN A 115 5.75 10.15 7.72
CA GLN A 115 4.74 9.70 6.76
C GLN A 115 3.90 8.54 7.27
N GLN A 116 4.44 7.68 8.15
CA GLN A 116 3.64 6.66 8.85
C GLN A 116 2.62 7.31 9.81
N ASP A 117 3.04 8.28 10.61
CA ASP A 117 2.15 9.01 11.50
C ASP A 117 1.08 9.78 10.69
N MET A 118 1.47 10.40 9.59
CA MET A 118 0.56 11.09 8.69
C MET A 118 -0.46 10.14 8.06
N LEU A 119 -0.03 8.94 7.63
CA LEU A 119 -0.94 7.90 7.11
C LEU A 119 -1.95 7.48 8.18
N ALA A 120 -1.50 7.15 9.39
CA ALA A 120 -2.39 6.75 10.47
C ALA A 120 -3.42 7.86 10.80
N SER A 121 -2.97 9.11 10.88
CA SER A 121 -3.85 10.26 11.09
C SER A 121 -4.87 10.41 9.95
N ALA A 122 -4.42 10.33 8.70
CA ALA A 122 -5.26 10.47 7.53
C ALA A 122 -6.33 9.38 7.44
N LEU A 123 -5.98 8.12 7.73
CA LEU A 123 -6.94 7.01 7.72
C LEU A 123 -8.09 7.28 8.68
N THR A 124 -7.83 7.80 9.88
CA THR A 124 -8.91 8.10 10.86
C THR A 124 -9.79 9.29 10.46
N LYS A 125 -9.23 10.28 9.74
CA LYS A 125 -9.91 11.53 9.39
C LYS A 125 -10.59 11.53 8.01
N CYS A 126 -10.14 10.67 7.09
CA CYS A 126 -10.66 10.62 5.74
C CYS A 126 -12.13 10.22 5.75
N ALA A 127 -12.92 10.95 4.95
CA ALA A 127 -14.35 10.75 4.77
C ALA A 127 -14.69 9.89 3.55
N SER A 128 -13.70 9.37 2.82
CA SER A 128 -13.94 8.38 1.75
C SER A 128 -13.98 6.96 2.28
N ASP A 129 -14.54 6.03 1.51
CA ASP A 129 -14.17 4.62 1.67
C ASP A 129 -12.72 4.44 1.22
N ILE A 130 -11.99 3.55 1.89
CA ILE A 130 -10.58 3.32 1.59
C ILE A 130 -10.31 1.83 1.41
N VAL A 131 -9.65 1.50 0.32
CA VAL A 131 -9.10 0.16 0.06
C VAL A 131 -7.58 0.27 -0.02
N LEU A 132 -6.88 -0.43 0.86
CA LEU A 132 -5.43 -0.43 0.94
C LEU A 132 -4.90 -1.79 0.51
N VAL A 133 -4.07 -1.84 -0.52
CA VAL A 133 -3.37 -3.05 -0.94
C VAL A 133 -1.99 -3.08 -0.28
N SER A 134 -1.61 -4.22 0.28
CA SER A 134 -0.29 -4.47 0.84
C SER A 134 0.20 -5.89 0.53
N ASN A 135 1.51 -6.11 0.53
CA ASN A 135 2.07 -7.46 0.46
C ASN A 135 2.22 -8.05 1.87
N GLU A 136 1.98 -9.36 1.96
CA GLU A 136 2.52 -10.18 3.05
C GLU A 136 3.87 -10.75 2.61
N VAL A 137 4.93 -10.46 3.38
CA VAL A 137 6.32 -10.81 3.05
C VAL A 137 7.00 -11.65 4.13
N GLY A 138 6.40 -11.78 5.32
CA GLY A 138 6.98 -12.42 6.50
C GLY A 138 6.69 -13.92 6.65
N LEU A 139 6.03 -14.56 5.67
CA LEU A 139 5.70 -16.00 5.71
C LEU A 139 6.82 -16.92 5.17
N GLY A 140 7.98 -16.36 4.87
CA GLY A 140 9.12 -17.05 4.27
C GLY A 140 10.34 -17.17 5.18
N ILE A 141 11.50 -17.37 4.56
CA ILE A 141 12.79 -17.41 5.26
C ILE A 141 13.22 -15.97 5.60
N MET A 142 13.81 -15.78 6.78
CA MET A 142 14.39 -14.51 7.18
C MET A 142 15.52 -14.08 6.21
N PRO A 143 15.51 -12.85 5.67
CA PRO A 143 16.55 -12.37 4.77
C PRO A 143 17.93 -12.30 5.44
N MET A 144 18.99 -12.48 4.65
CA MET A 144 20.38 -12.36 5.12
C MET A 144 20.89 -10.91 5.11
N GLY A 145 20.38 -10.04 4.26
CA GLY A 145 20.74 -8.62 4.21
C GLY A 145 20.05 -7.80 5.31
N ALA A 146 20.77 -6.89 5.94
CA ALA A 146 20.24 -6.04 7.01
C ALA A 146 19.07 -5.16 6.54
N VAL A 147 19.19 -4.54 5.36
CA VAL A 147 18.12 -3.72 4.78
C VAL A 147 16.86 -4.54 4.47
N SER A 148 17.01 -5.75 3.93
CA SER A 148 15.88 -6.62 3.60
C SER A 148 15.16 -7.13 4.85
N ARG A 149 15.90 -7.43 5.93
CA ARG A 149 15.28 -7.75 7.23
C ARG A 149 14.53 -6.56 7.80
N CYS A 150 15.16 -5.39 7.83
CA CYS A 150 14.51 -4.17 8.32
C CYS A 150 13.22 -3.88 7.53
N PHE A 151 13.26 -3.98 6.20
CA PHE A 151 12.08 -3.82 5.36
C PHE A 151 10.98 -4.84 5.70
N MET A 152 11.33 -6.12 5.86
CA MET A 152 10.37 -7.16 6.24
C MET A 152 9.70 -6.88 7.59
N ASP A 153 10.50 -6.50 8.60
CA ASP A 153 10.02 -6.18 9.94
C ASP A 153 9.09 -4.97 9.92
N GLU A 154 9.49 -3.90 9.23
CA GLU A 154 8.69 -2.68 9.12
C GLU A 154 7.42 -2.88 8.29
N GLN A 155 7.47 -3.72 7.24
CA GLN A 155 6.28 -4.10 6.47
C GLN A 155 5.26 -4.84 7.35
N GLY A 156 5.72 -5.74 8.21
CA GLY A 156 4.89 -6.42 9.18
C GLY A 156 4.28 -5.47 10.21
N ARG A 157 5.06 -4.51 10.73
CA ARG A 157 4.58 -3.48 11.66
C ARG A 157 3.54 -2.56 11.00
N LEU A 158 3.78 -2.13 9.76
CA LEU A 158 2.85 -1.32 8.99
C LEU A 158 1.53 -2.06 8.76
N ASN A 159 1.59 -3.34 8.36
CA ASN A 159 0.38 -4.14 8.15
C ASN A 159 -0.45 -4.25 9.44
N GLN A 160 0.21 -4.47 10.59
CA GLN A 160 -0.45 -4.52 11.89
C GLN A 160 -1.10 -3.18 12.28
N SER A 161 -0.38 -2.07 12.15
CA SER A 161 -0.89 -0.75 12.52
C SER A 161 -2.08 -0.33 11.65
N VAL A 162 -2.00 -0.59 10.35
CA VAL A 162 -3.10 -0.31 9.40
C VAL A 162 -4.29 -1.24 9.65
N ALA A 163 -4.08 -2.53 9.88
CA ALA A 163 -5.15 -3.49 10.18
C ALA A 163 -5.91 -3.12 11.46
N ALA A 164 -5.22 -2.57 12.47
CA ALA A 164 -5.85 -2.10 13.69
C ALA A 164 -6.87 -0.98 13.43
N ILE A 165 -6.53 -0.05 12.53
CA ILE A 165 -7.38 1.09 12.15
C ILE A 165 -8.49 0.69 11.17
N CYS A 166 -8.25 -0.28 10.29
CA CYS A 166 -9.21 -0.70 9.27
C CYS A 166 -10.41 -1.44 9.87
N ASP A 167 -11.61 -1.22 9.35
CA ASP A 167 -12.81 -1.95 9.76
C ASP A 167 -12.77 -3.41 9.29
N ARG A 168 -12.16 -3.65 8.12
CA ARG A 168 -12.03 -4.96 7.49
C ARG A 168 -10.57 -5.27 7.14
N ALA A 169 -10.18 -6.53 7.29
CA ALA A 169 -8.89 -7.03 6.81
C ALA A 169 -9.09 -8.36 6.08
N VAL A 170 -8.53 -8.48 4.87
CA VAL A 170 -8.67 -9.65 4.01
C VAL A 170 -7.29 -10.11 3.56
N PHE A 171 -6.99 -11.39 3.75
CA PHE A 171 -5.82 -12.04 3.18
C PHE A 171 -6.23 -12.74 1.88
N VAL A 172 -5.55 -12.45 0.77
CA VAL A 172 -5.86 -13.08 -0.53
C VAL A 172 -4.77 -14.08 -0.89
N ALA A 173 -5.19 -15.32 -1.15
CA ALA A 173 -4.33 -16.42 -1.58
C ALA A 173 -4.94 -17.12 -2.79
N ALA A 174 -4.15 -17.33 -3.86
CA ALA A 174 -4.60 -17.96 -5.10
C ALA A 174 -5.91 -17.33 -5.68
N GLY A 175 -6.08 -16.02 -5.53
CA GLY A 175 -7.27 -15.27 -5.96
C GLY A 175 -8.45 -15.37 -5.01
N LEU A 176 -8.33 -16.13 -3.91
CA LEU A 176 -9.41 -16.38 -2.96
C LEU A 176 -9.24 -15.47 -1.73
N PRO A 177 -10.29 -14.70 -1.35
CA PRO A 177 -10.26 -13.87 -0.15
C PRO A 177 -10.54 -14.68 1.11
N LEU A 178 -9.68 -14.53 2.12
CA LEU A 178 -9.85 -15.02 3.48
C LEU A 178 -10.06 -13.82 4.39
N VAL A 179 -11.25 -13.67 4.96
CA VAL A 179 -11.56 -12.54 5.86
C VAL A 179 -10.91 -12.79 7.22
N LEU A 180 -10.03 -11.87 7.63
CA LEU A 180 -9.33 -11.91 8.92
C LEU A 180 -10.02 -11.04 9.98
N LYS A 181 -10.65 -9.95 9.55
CA LYS A 181 -11.39 -9.00 10.39
C LYS A 181 -12.58 -8.47 9.60
N GLY A 182 -13.75 -8.37 10.24
CA GLY A 182 -14.96 -7.78 9.65
C GLY A 182 -16.15 -7.84 10.60
#